data_AF-A0A0J7Z9W2-F1
#
_entry.id   AF-A0A0J7Z9W2-F1
#
_cell.length_a   1.000
_cell.length_b   1.000
_cell.length_c   1.000
_cell.angle_alpha   90.00
_cell.angle_beta   90.00
_cell.angle_gamma   90.00
#
_symmetry.space_group_name_H-M   'P 1'
#
loop_
_entity.id
_entity.type
_entity.pdbx_description
1 polymer ?
#
loop_
_entity_poly.entity_id
_entity_poly.type
_entity_poly.pdbx_seq_one_letter_code
_entity_poly.pdbx_strand_id
1 'polypeptide(L)'
;MRQDDHPADDQPDGGAELRRSIGYVIQANDWVVLSDPRNLVPGRHVVPLIVDRKADSTVRKAPARLGNTLTTAQLTELDRQVDKDKKGPEDVASAYAQEHGLVK
;
A
#
# COMPACT_ATOMS: atom_id res chain seq x y z
N MET A 1 3.42 -32.61 1.78
CA MET A 1 3.44 -31.50 0.80
C MET A 1 3.90 -30.29 1.58
N ARG A 2 5.21 -30.00 1.52
CA ARG A 2 5.80 -28.87 2.24
C ARG A 2 5.50 -27.63 1.41
N GLN A 3 5.00 -26.57 2.03
CA GLN A 3 5.09 -25.25 1.43
C GLN A 3 6.58 -24.95 1.37
N ASP A 4 7.12 -24.95 0.15
CA ASP A 4 8.43 -24.42 -0.12
C ASP A 4 8.38 -22.94 0.27
N ASP A 5 9.04 -22.60 1.37
CA ASP A 5 9.42 -21.22 1.68
C ASP A 5 10.26 -20.73 0.51
N HIS A 6 9.61 -20.13 -0.49
CA HIS A 6 10.28 -19.45 -1.58
C HIS A 6 11.02 -18.27 -0.94
N PRO A 7 12.36 -18.24 -0.98
CA PRO A 7 13.07 -17.03 -0.62
C PRO A 7 12.55 -15.94 -1.56
N ALA A 8 12.09 -14.83 -1.00
CA ALA A 8 11.61 -13.70 -1.78
C ALA A 8 12.64 -13.35 -2.85
N ASP A 9 12.19 -13.28 -4.10
CA ASP A 9 12.88 -12.74 -5.26
C ASP A 9 13.20 -11.24 -5.07
N ASP A 10 13.97 -10.89 -4.04
CA ASP A 10 14.31 -9.50 -3.69
C ASP A 10 15.79 -9.18 -4.03
N GLN A 11 16.48 -10.09 -4.72
CA GLN A 11 17.83 -9.87 -5.22
C GLN A 11 17.76 -9.28 -6.64
N PRO A 12 18.32 -8.09 -6.90
CA PRO A 12 18.17 -7.42 -8.18
C PRO A 12 19.01 -8.08 -9.30
N ASP A 13 18.36 -8.49 -10.39
CA ASP A 13 18.93 -9.18 -11.55
C ASP A 13 19.76 -8.28 -12.48
N GLY A 14 19.87 -6.98 -12.17
CA GLY A 14 20.57 -5.98 -12.99
C GLY A 14 19.83 -5.53 -14.26
N GLY A 15 18.62 -6.04 -14.51
CA GLY A 15 17.74 -5.64 -15.62
C GLY A 15 16.73 -4.55 -15.25
N ALA A 16 16.08 -3.95 -16.26
CA ALA A 16 14.96 -3.05 -16.04
C ALA A 16 13.73 -3.86 -15.56
N GLU A 17 13.27 -3.60 -14.33
CA GLU A 17 12.18 -4.34 -13.71
C GLU A 17 10.87 -3.53 -13.67
N LEU A 18 9.74 -4.20 -13.95
CA LEU A 18 8.41 -3.62 -13.86
C LEU A 18 7.80 -3.87 -12.47
N ARG A 19 7.72 -2.82 -11.65
CA ARG A 19 7.12 -2.90 -10.31
C ARG A 19 6.03 -1.86 -10.10
N ARG A 20 5.16 -2.12 -9.12
CA ARG A 20 4.19 -1.13 -8.65
C ARG A 20 4.91 -0.07 -7.81
N SER A 21 4.51 1.19 -7.96
CA SER A 21 5.11 2.35 -7.28
C SER A 21 4.95 2.35 -5.75
N ILE A 22 4.03 1.55 -5.20
CA ILE A 22 3.79 1.40 -3.75
C ILE A 22 4.65 0.30 -3.10
N GLY A 23 5.52 -0.38 -3.85
CA GLY A 23 6.34 -1.46 -3.30
C GLY A 23 7.54 -0.93 -2.51
N TYR A 24 7.73 -1.40 -1.28
CA TYR A 24 8.82 -0.98 -0.39
C TYR A 24 10.22 -1.14 -0.99
N VAL A 25 10.39 -2.11 -1.90
CA VAL A 25 11.71 -2.46 -2.44
C VAL A 25 12.32 -1.32 -3.25
N ILE A 26 11.50 -0.38 -3.77
CA ILE A 26 12.01 0.76 -4.52
C ILE A 26 12.95 1.58 -3.64
N GLN A 27 12.54 1.82 -2.39
CA GLN A 27 13.36 2.51 -1.39
C GLN A 27 14.49 1.61 -0.88
N ALA A 28 14.24 0.30 -0.72
CA ALA A 28 15.23 -0.63 -0.17
C ALA A 28 16.42 -0.88 -1.11
N ASN A 29 16.24 -0.70 -2.42
CA ASN A 29 17.25 -0.94 -3.47
C ASN A 29 17.76 0.35 -4.13
N ASP A 30 17.48 1.53 -3.54
CA ASP A 30 17.85 2.84 -4.09
C ASP A 30 17.39 3.05 -5.55
N TRP A 31 16.24 2.50 -5.90
CA TRP A 31 15.66 2.64 -7.22
C TRP A 31 14.87 3.94 -7.37
N VAL A 32 14.82 4.43 -8.61
CA VAL A 32 14.08 5.65 -8.96
C VAL A 32 12.79 5.29 -9.71
N VAL A 33 11.69 5.94 -9.32
CA VAL A 33 10.42 5.84 -10.05
C VAL A 33 10.53 6.72 -11.31
N LEU A 34 10.37 6.10 -12.48
CA LEU A 34 10.33 6.82 -13.74
C LEU A 34 8.96 7.44 -13.97
N SER A 35 8.94 8.67 -14.51
CA SER A 35 7.70 9.32 -14.92
C SER A 35 7.13 8.68 -16.19
N ASP A 36 5.81 8.68 -16.31
CA ASP A 36 5.09 8.24 -17.52
C ASP A 36 4.46 9.45 -18.22
N PRO A 37 5.24 10.27 -18.95
CA PRO A 37 4.76 11.52 -19.54
C PRO A 37 3.72 11.30 -20.64
N ARG A 38 3.70 10.09 -21.22
CA ARG A 38 2.75 9.71 -22.27
C ARG A 38 1.50 9.02 -21.72
N ASN A 39 1.41 8.84 -20.40
CA ASN A 39 0.29 8.19 -19.72
C ASN A 39 -0.06 6.82 -20.35
N LEU A 40 0.98 6.03 -20.61
CA LEU A 40 0.88 4.67 -21.17
C LEU A 40 0.39 3.66 -20.12
N VAL A 41 0.63 3.95 -18.84
CA VAL A 41 0.17 3.16 -17.70
C VAL A 41 -0.99 3.91 -17.04
N PRO A 42 -2.21 3.36 -17.06
CA PRO A 42 -3.34 3.99 -16.38
C PRO A 42 -3.06 4.18 -14.89
N GLY A 43 -3.41 5.36 -14.37
CA GLY A 43 -3.35 5.64 -12.94
C GLY A 43 -4.16 4.63 -12.14
N ARG A 44 -3.51 3.99 -11.16
CA ARG A 44 -4.15 3.02 -10.27
C ARG A 44 -4.39 3.65 -8.91
N HIS A 45 -5.55 4.27 -8.75
CA HIS A 45 -5.97 4.85 -7.48
C HIS A 45 -6.62 3.78 -6.59
N VAL A 46 -6.20 3.72 -5.33
CA VAL A 46 -6.88 2.92 -4.31
C VAL A 46 -8.06 3.74 -3.80
N VAL A 47 -9.28 3.27 -4.05
CA VAL A 47 -10.51 3.96 -3.67
C VAL A 47 -11.44 3.00 -2.90
N PRO A 48 -11.94 3.40 -1.72
CA PRO A 48 -12.95 2.62 -1.02
C PRO A 48 -14.27 2.59 -1.79
N LEU A 49 -14.84 1.40 -1.97
CA LEU A 49 -16.15 1.21 -2.59
C LEU A 49 -17.17 0.76 -1.54
N ILE A 50 -18.30 1.47 -1.45
CA ILE A 50 -19.38 1.17 -0.49
C ILE A 50 -20.71 1.12 -1.23
N VAL A 51 -21.53 0.13 -0.89
CA VAL A 51 -22.90 0.04 -1.41
C VAL A 51 -23.79 1.12 -0.80
N ASP A 52 -24.51 1.86 -1.65
CA ASP A 52 -25.24 3.06 -1.22
C ASP A 52 -26.26 2.81 -0.10
N ARG A 53 -26.96 1.68 -0.14
CA ARG A 53 -27.92 1.24 0.90
C ARG A 53 -27.31 1.06 2.30
N LYS A 54 -25.97 1.02 2.43
CA LYS A 54 -25.22 0.93 3.69
C LYS A 54 -24.41 2.19 3.99
N ALA A 55 -24.43 3.18 3.10
CA ALA A 55 -23.63 4.38 3.20
C ALA A 55 -24.40 5.47 3.97
N ASP A 56 -24.60 5.26 5.27
CA ASP A 56 -25.03 6.35 6.14
C ASP A 56 -23.95 7.44 6.27
N SER A 57 -24.26 8.54 6.95
CA SER A 57 -23.34 9.67 7.06
C SER A 57 -22.02 9.33 7.77
N THR A 58 -22.03 8.37 8.71
CA THR A 58 -20.83 7.93 9.43
C THR A 58 -19.97 7.08 8.51
N VAL A 59 -20.58 6.11 7.84
CA VAL A 59 -19.91 5.21 6.90
C VAL A 59 -19.32 5.97 5.72
N ARG A 60 -19.95 7.06 5.23
CA ARG A 60 -19.36 7.90 4.17
C ARG A 60 -18.17 8.74 4.66
N LYS A 61 -18.22 9.24 5.89
CA LYS A 61 -17.17 10.10 6.44
C LYS A 61 -15.88 9.34 6.75
N ALA A 62 -15.97 8.08 7.16
CA ALA A 62 -14.79 7.29 7.53
C ALA A 62 -13.80 7.08 6.36
N PRO A 63 -14.19 6.56 5.18
CA PRO A 63 -13.30 6.42 4.04
C PRO A 63 -12.87 7.76 3.45
N ALA A 64 -13.69 8.80 3.53
CA ALA A 64 -13.28 10.15 3.12
C ALA A 64 -12.12 10.68 3.99
N ARG A 65 -12.17 10.45 5.31
CA ARG A 65 -11.06 10.79 6.22
C ARG A 65 -9.83 9.95 5.93
N LEU A 66 -9.99 8.64 5.77
CA LEU A 66 -8.89 7.73 5.44
C LEU A 66 -8.22 8.08 4.10
N GLY A 67 -9.00 8.37 3.06
CA GLY A 67 -8.49 8.74 1.74
C GLY A 67 -7.71 10.05 1.74
N ASN A 68 -8.01 10.96 2.66
CA ASN A 68 -7.27 12.21 2.82
C ASN A 68 -5.93 12.03 3.56
N THR A 69 -5.76 10.94 4.31
CA THR A 69 -4.52 10.69 5.07
C THR A 69 -3.58 9.73 4.36
N LEU A 70 -4.05 8.87 3.45
CA LEU A 70 -3.23 7.85 2.78
C LEU A 70 -2.46 8.42 1.58
N THR A 71 -1.17 8.67 1.75
CA THR A 71 -0.23 8.95 0.66
C THR A 71 0.43 7.69 0.12
N THR A 72 1.03 7.77 -1.08
CA THR A 72 1.85 6.68 -1.65
C THR A 72 2.99 6.28 -0.71
N ALA A 73 3.64 7.24 -0.03
CA ALA A 73 4.72 6.95 0.90
C ALA A 73 4.23 6.16 2.13
N GLN A 74 3.07 6.53 2.67
CA GLN A 74 2.48 5.77 3.78
C GLN A 74 2.06 4.37 3.36
N LEU A 75 1.42 4.21 2.19
CA LEU A 75 1.09 2.87 1.66
C LEU A 75 2.33 2.00 1.50
N THR A 76 3.44 2.58 1.04
CA THR A 76 4.73 1.88 0.89
C THR A 76 5.28 1.41 2.24
N GLU A 77 5.19 2.25 3.27
CA GLU A 77 5.64 1.88 4.62
C GLU A 77 4.73 0.83 5.27
N LEU A 78 3.41 0.93 5.06
CA LEU A 78 2.46 -0.08 5.53
C LEU A 78 2.71 -1.44 4.87
N ASP A 79 2.93 -1.47 3.55
CA ASP A 79 3.30 -2.68 2.81
C ASP A 79 4.64 -3.25 3.33
N ARG A 80 5.64 -2.40 3.60
CA ARG A 80 6.93 -2.84 4.17
C ARG A 80 6.77 -3.55 5.52
N GLN A 81 5.94 -3.00 6.40
CA GLN A 81 5.70 -3.57 7.73
C GLN A 81 5.07 -4.96 7.67
N VAL A 82 4.18 -5.20 6.71
CA VAL A 82 3.54 -6.51 6.54
C VAL A 82 4.46 -7.47 5.78
N ASP A 83 5.00 -7.05 4.63
CA ASP A 83 5.73 -7.94 3.72
C ASP A 83 7.15 -8.22 4.19
N LYS A 84 7.89 -7.19 4.65
CA LYS A 84 9.29 -7.33 5.08
C LYS A 84 9.40 -7.63 6.56
N ASP A 85 8.73 -6.84 7.42
CA ASP A 85 8.83 -7.00 8.87
C ASP A 85 7.93 -8.11 9.43
N LYS A 86 7.07 -8.69 8.58
CA LYS A 86 6.14 -9.79 8.93
C LYS A 86 5.20 -9.46 10.09
N LYS A 87 4.87 -8.18 10.27
CA LYS A 87 3.86 -7.76 11.26
C LYS A 87 2.48 -8.21 10.83
N GLY A 88 1.60 -8.45 11.81
CA GLY A 88 0.20 -8.73 11.56
C GLY A 88 -0.48 -7.56 10.85
N PRO A 89 -1.18 -7.78 9.73
CA PRO A 89 -1.82 -6.68 8.98
C PRO A 89 -2.90 -5.96 9.80
N GLU A 90 -3.60 -6.68 10.71
CA GLU A 90 -4.59 -6.09 11.61
C GLU A 90 -3.96 -5.13 12.62
N ASP A 91 -2.81 -5.50 13.19
CA ASP A 91 -2.07 -4.66 14.14
C ASP A 91 -1.51 -3.41 13.45
N VAL A 92 -0.95 -3.57 12.25
CA VAL A 92 -0.43 -2.46 11.44
C VAL A 92 -1.56 -1.48 11.09
N ALA A 93 -2.71 -1.98 10.63
CA ALA A 93 -3.86 -1.15 10.30
C ALA A 93 -4.43 -0.43 11.55
N SER A 94 -4.50 -1.13 12.68
CA SER A 94 -5.00 -0.56 13.93
C SER A 94 -4.08 0.54 14.47
N ALA A 95 -2.77 0.30 14.46
CA ALA A 95 -1.77 1.30 14.86
C ALA A 95 -1.83 2.54 13.97
N TYR A 96 -1.88 2.36 12.64
CA TYR A 96 -2.01 3.47 11.69
C TYR A 96 -3.29 4.27 11.94
N ALA A 97 -4.42 3.59 12.15
CA ALA A 97 -5.69 4.25 12.41
C ALA A 97 -5.67 5.04 13.73
N GLN A 98 -4.99 4.53 14.77
CA GLN A 98 -4.84 5.24 16.05
C GLN A 98 -3.93 6.46 15.92
N GLU A 99 -2.76 6.31 15.29
CA GLU A 99 -1.80 7.40 15.07
C GLU A 99 -2.41 8.57 14.30
N HIS A 100 -3.27 8.26 13.31
CA HIS A 100 -3.93 9.26 12.48
C HIS A 100 -5.31 9.70 13.00
N GLY A 101 -5.71 9.29 14.21
CA GLY A 101 -6.98 9.70 14.82
C GLY A 101 -8.23 9.26 14.04
N LEU A 102 -8.12 8.15 13.30
CA LEU A 102 -9.19 7.56 12.51
C LEU A 102 -10.11 6.65 13.33
N VAL A 103 -9.63 6.20 14.49
CA VAL A 103 -10.41 5.48 15.51
C VAL A 103 -10.52 6.32 16.78
N LYS A 104 -11.61 6.13 17.52
CA LYS A 104 -11.86 6.75 18.84
C LYS A 104 -11.92 5.67 19.90
#